data_AF-A0A943JKH1-F1
#
_entry.id   AF-A0A943JKH1-F1
#
_cell.length_a   1.000
_cell.length_b   1.000
_cell.length_c   1.000
_cell.angle_alpha   90.00
_cell.angle_beta   90.00
_cell.angle_gamma   90.00
#
_symmetry.space_group_name_H-M   'P 1'
#
loop_
_entity.id
_entity.type
_entity.pdbx_description
1 polymer ?
#
loop_
_entity_poly.entity_id
_entity_poly.type
_entity_poly.pdbx_seq_one_letter_code
_entity_poly.pdbx_strand_id
1 'polypeptide(L)'
;MYCGSNENRIKQYEELLKIENNENWWNENMDIKQLCKYFTRKEITVRKAIKEMCDSGFEQYKFLVDGKVVISSKDVEWICKNVFKQKYFELLEKYKMELTEIYSKKGYIYDEFFGRN
;
A
#
# COMPACT_ATOMS: atom_id res chain seq x y z
N MET A 1 3.36 22.71 7.44
CA MET A 1 2.95 21.84 6.32
C MET A 1 3.36 20.41 6.68
N TYR A 2 2.49 19.68 7.39
CA TYR A 2 2.80 18.34 7.92
C TYR A 2 1.94 17.31 7.18
N CYS A 3 2.36 16.91 5.98
CA CYS A 3 1.81 15.74 5.29
C CYS A 3 2.89 15.26 4.32
N GLY A 4 3.74 14.33 4.76
CA GLY A 4 4.88 13.84 3.96
C GLY A 4 6.00 13.13 4.74
N SER A 5 5.85 12.86 6.03
CA SER A 5 6.97 12.38 6.86
C SER A 5 7.32 10.90 6.68
N ASN A 6 6.36 10.02 6.35
CA ASN A 6 6.63 8.57 6.29
C ASN A 6 7.03 8.08 4.89
N GLU A 7 6.33 8.49 3.84
CA GLU A 7 6.69 8.12 2.46
C GLU A 7 8.06 8.69 2.06
N ASN A 8 8.37 9.92 2.46
CA ASN A 8 9.69 10.50 2.20
C ASN A 8 10.81 9.77 2.94
N ARG A 9 10.54 9.28 4.17
CA ARG A 9 11.51 8.48 4.93
C ARG A 9 11.75 7.11 4.30
N ILE A 10 10.69 6.47 3.80
CA ILE A 10 10.79 5.20 3.07
C ILE A 10 11.66 5.38 1.82
N LYS A 11 11.41 6.43 1.03
CA LYS A 11 12.22 6.76 -0.15
C LYS A 11 13.70 6.98 0.18
N GLN A 12 13.99 7.69 1.28
CA GLN A 12 15.38 7.89 1.73
C GLN A 12 16.08 6.57 2.08
N TYR A 13 15.39 5.66 2.76
CA TYR A 13 15.92 4.32 3.04
C TYR A 13 16.16 3.51 1.76
N GLU A 14 15.28 3.63 0.76
CA GLU A 14 15.41 2.93 -0.52
C GLU A 14 16.60 3.40 -1.34
N GLU A 15 16.77 4.71 -1.47
CA GLU A 15 17.91 5.33 -2.15
C GLU A 15 19.23 4.89 -1.51
N LEU A 16 19.28 4.91 -0.18
CA LEU A 16 20.43 4.44 0.60
C LEU A 16 20.76 2.97 0.38
N LEU A 17 19.75 2.13 0.52
CA LEU A 17 19.90 0.69 0.44
C LEU A 17 20.07 0.21 -1.01
N LYS A 18 19.89 1.13 -1.98
CA LYS A 18 19.78 0.86 -3.43
C LYS A 18 18.74 -0.21 -3.72
N ILE A 19 17.64 -0.16 -2.96
CA ILE A 19 16.48 -1.01 -3.17
C ILE A 19 15.57 -0.22 -4.10
N GLU A 20 15.40 -0.69 -5.33
CA GLU A 20 14.29 -0.19 -6.14
C GLU A 20 12.99 -0.62 -5.45
N ASN A 21 12.18 0.36 -5.10
CA ASN A 21 10.88 0.16 -4.47
C ASN A 21 9.91 -0.46 -5.47
N ASN A 22 10.12 -1.75 -5.73
CA ASN A 22 9.28 -2.61 -6.53
C ASN A 22 8.36 -3.43 -5.61
N GLU A 23 8.14 -2.97 -4.35
CA GLU A 23 7.06 -3.48 -3.53
C GLU A 23 5.73 -3.04 -4.13
N ASN A 24 5.40 -3.67 -5.24
CA ASN A 24 4.03 -3.83 -5.67
C ASN A 24 3.33 -4.70 -4.62
N TRP A 25 2.99 -4.08 -3.48
CA TRP A 25 2.11 -4.66 -2.47
C TRP A 25 0.81 -5.21 -3.10
N TRP A 26 0.48 -4.67 -4.27
CA TRP A 26 -0.63 -5.07 -5.13
C TRP A 26 -0.05 -5.46 -6.50
N ASN A 27 0.40 -6.71 -6.64
CA ASN A 27 0.89 -7.27 -7.90
C ASN A 27 -0.19 -8.02 -8.70
N GLU A 28 -1.25 -8.45 -8.01
CA GLU A 28 -2.26 -9.33 -8.57
C GLU A 28 -3.64 -8.67 -8.54
N ASN A 29 -4.44 -8.99 -9.55
CA ASN A 29 -5.85 -8.63 -9.57
C ASN A 29 -6.58 -9.46 -8.52
N MET A 30 -7.50 -8.83 -7.79
CA MET A 30 -8.20 -9.48 -6.69
C MET A 30 -9.70 -9.55 -6.93
N ASP A 31 -10.30 -10.69 -6.61
CA ASP A 31 -11.75 -10.80 -6.50
C ASP A 31 -12.29 -10.19 -5.19
N ILE A 32 -13.60 -10.00 -5.11
CA ILE A 32 -14.25 -9.43 -3.92
C ILE A 32 -13.95 -10.26 -2.64
N LYS A 33 -13.86 -11.59 -2.73
CA LYS A 33 -13.59 -12.45 -1.56
C LYS A 33 -12.15 -12.26 -1.08
N GLN A 34 -11.20 -12.17 -2.00
CA GLN A 34 -9.79 -11.85 -1.72
C GLN A 34 -9.68 -10.46 -1.08
N LEU A 35 -10.38 -9.46 -1.61
CA LEU A 35 -10.41 -8.11 -1.03
C LEU A 35 -10.99 -8.11 0.39
N CYS A 36 -12.04 -8.88 0.66
CA CYS A 36 -12.60 -9.00 2.02
C CYS A 36 -11.58 -9.59 3.00
N LYS A 37 -10.84 -10.62 2.59
CA LYS A 37 -9.77 -11.22 3.40
C LYS A 37 -8.61 -10.26 3.59
N TYR A 38 -8.18 -9.59 2.51
CA TYR A 38 -7.07 -8.65 2.53
C TYR A 38 -7.36 -7.48 3.47
N PHE A 39 -8.50 -6.81 3.33
CA PHE A 39 -8.86 -5.69 4.21
C PHE A 39 -9.40 -6.12 5.58
N THR A 40 -9.64 -7.42 5.78
CA THR A 40 -10.31 -7.96 6.97
C THR A 40 -11.66 -7.25 7.20
N ARG A 41 -12.41 -6.99 6.12
CA ARG A 41 -13.68 -6.27 6.14
C ARG A 41 -14.81 -7.10 5.55
N LYS A 42 -16.04 -6.76 5.95
CA LYS A 42 -17.25 -7.37 5.41
C LYS A 42 -17.42 -7.00 3.94
N GLU A 43 -18.02 -7.93 3.19
CA GLU A 43 -18.28 -7.76 1.75
C GLU A 43 -19.05 -6.48 1.43
N ILE A 44 -20.01 -6.10 2.28
CA ILE A 44 -20.78 -4.86 2.10
C ILE A 44 -19.90 -3.61 2.11
N THR A 45 -18.87 -3.58 2.97
CA THR A 45 -17.93 -2.46 3.07
C THR A 45 -17.00 -2.43 1.85
N VAL A 46 -16.52 -3.60 1.42
CA VAL A 46 -15.70 -3.71 0.20
C VAL A 46 -16.49 -3.25 -1.02
N ARG A 47 -17.74 -3.69 -1.19
CA ARG A 47 -18.60 -3.24 -2.29
C ARG A 47 -18.85 -1.74 -2.27
N LYS A 48 -19.00 -1.14 -1.09
CA LYS A 48 -19.11 0.32 -0.95
C LYS A 48 -17.83 1.03 -1.39
N ALA A 49 -16.66 0.52 -0.98
CA ALA A 49 -15.36 1.05 -1.41
C ALA A 49 -15.17 0.98 -2.93
N ILE A 50 -15.59 -0.13 -3.54
CA ILE A 50 -15.57 -0.32 -5.00
C ILE A 50 -16.50 0.69 -5.68
N LYS A 51 -17.67 0.94 -5.11
CA LYS A 51 -18.59 1.96 -5.64
C LYS A 51 -17.97 3.35 -5.57
N GLU A 52 -17.41 3.76 -4.43
CA GLU A 52 -16.73 5.05 -4.27
C GLU A 52 -15.54 5.22 -5.23
N MET A 53 -14.82 4.13 -5.50
CA MET A 53 -13.76 4.07 -6.50
C MET A 53 -14.30 4.25 -7.93
N CYS A 54 -15.41 3.60 -8.30
CA CYS A 54 -16.08 3.82 -9.59
C CYS A 54 -16.55 5.28 -9.73
N ASP A 55 -17.18 5.83 -8.69
CA ASP A 55 -17.64 7.22 -8.63
C ASP A 55 -16.47 8.23 -8.79
N SER A 56 -15.25 7.80 -8.48
CA SER A 56 -14.01 8.59 -8.64
C SER A 56 -13.36 8.48 -10.04
N GLY A 57 -14.02 7.83 -11.01
CA GLY A 57 -13.56 7.74 -12.40
C GLY A 57 -12.71 6.51 -12.73
N PHE A 58 -12.61 5.52 -11.83
CA PHE A 58 -11.85 4.27 -12.04
C PHE A 58 -12.74 3.10 -12.51
N GLU A 59 -13.92 3.38 -13.06
CA GLU A 59 -14.90 2.36 -13.45
C GLU A 59 -14.38 1.35 -14.50
N GLN A 60 -13.46 1.80 -15.37
CA GLN A 60 -12.89 1.04 -16.48
C GLN A 60 -12.01 -0.17 -16.10
N TYR A 61 -11.73 -0.36 -14.81
CA TYR A 61 -10.82 -1.40 -14.32
C TYR A 61 -11.52 -2.49 -13.49
N LYS A 62 -12.85 -2.44 -13.46
CA LYS A 62 -13.69 -3.52 -12.95
C LYS A 62 -13.97 -4.51 -14.08
N PHE A 63 -13.42 -5.70 -13.97
CA PHE A 63 -13.61 -6.76 -14.95
C PHE A 63 -14.55 -7.82 -14.43
N LEU A 64 -15.36 -8.38 -15.33
CA LEU A 64 -16.16 -9.57 -15.03
C LEU A 64 -15.48 -10.77 -15.68
N VAL A 65 -14.76 -11.53 -14.87
CA VAL A 65 -14.03 -12.74 -15.31
C VAL A 65 -14.75 -13.93 -14.71
N ASP A 66 -15.25 -14.84 -15.56
CA ASP A 66 -15.92 -16.07 -15.11
C ASP A 66 -17.09 -15.80 -14.13
N GLY A 67 -17.91 -14.79 -14.43
CA GLY A 67 -19.03 -14.39 -13.57
C GLY A 67 -18.64 -13.68 -12.26
N LYS A 68 -17.34 -13.49 -12.00
CA LYS A 68 -16.82 -12.84 -10.79
C LYS A 68 -16.30 -11.44 -11.11
N VAL A 69 -16.56 -10.53 -10.18
CA VAL A 69 -16.00 -9.17 -10.22
C VAL A 69 -14.56 -9.24 -9.75
N VAL A 70 -13.65 -8.92 -10.65
CA VAL A 70 -12.21 -8.84 -10.43
C VAL A 70 -11.77 -7.38 -10.58
N ILE A 71 -10.93 -6.94 -9.66
CA ILE A 71 -10.44 -5.56 -9.59
C ILE A 71 -8.95 -5.55 -9.86
N SER A 72 -8.50 -4.58 -10.66
CA SER A 72 -7.10 -4.47 -11.03
C SER A 72 -6.24 -4.08 -9.83
N SER A 73 -4.97 -4.49 -9.81
CA SER A 73 -4.07 -4.11 -8.72
C SER A 73 -3.98 -2.60 -8.47
N LYS A 74 -4.05 -1.79 -9.54
CA LYS A 74 -4.06 -0.31 -9.48
C LYS A 74 -5.27 0.25 -8.72
N ASP A 75 -6.41 -0.40 -8.85
CA ASP A 75 -7.61 0.00 -8.13
C ASP A 75 -7.58 -0.47 -6.68
N VAL A 76 -7.01 -1.65 -6.43
CA VAL A 76 -6.79 -2.14 -5.07
C VAL A 76 -5.90 -1.17 -4.32
N GLU A 77 -4.84 -0.67 -4.97
CA GLU A 77 -4.01 0.42 -4.47
C GLU A 77 -4.84 1.66 -4.15
N TRP A 78 -5.66 2.13 -5.08
CA TRP A 78 -6.48 3.32 -4.87
C TRP A 78 -7.45 3.16 -3.70
N ILE A 79 -8.15 2.02 -3.62
CA ILE A 79 -9.06 1.67 -2.53
C ILE A 79 -8.31 1.63 -1.19
N CYS A 80 -7.11 1.07 -1.16
CA CYS A 80 -6.28 1.03 0.03
C CYS A 80 -5.89 2.44 0.49
N LYS A 81 -5.41 3.29 -0.42
CA LYS A 81 -4.95 4.66 -0.13
C LYS A 81 -6.08 5.62 0.23
N ASN A 82 -7.25 5.49 -0.40
CA ASN A 82 -8.34 6.46 -0.24
C ASN A 82 -9.40 6.01 0.78
N VAL A 83 -9.81 4.74 0.73
CA VAL A 83 -10.89 4.22 1.59
C VAL A 83 -10.35 3.59 2.87
N PHE A 84 -9.35 2.70 2.75
CA PHE A 84 -8.79 1.96 3.88
C PHE A 84 -7.47 2.54 4.39
N LYS A 85 -7.44 3.86 4.63
CA LYS A 85 -6.24 4.60 5.08
C LYS A 85 -5.52 3.94 6.26
N GLN A 86 -6.25 3.38 7.23
CA GLN A 86 -5.67 2.69 8.37
C GLN A 86 -4.79 1.49 7.94
N LYS A 87 -5.31 0.64 7.05
CA LYS A 87 -4.58 -0.50 6.48
C LYS A 87 -3.33 -0.03 5.73
N TYR A 88 -3.45 1.08 5.00
CA TYR A 88 -2.32 1.69 4.29
C TYR A 88 -1.23 2.17 5.25
N PHE A 89 -1.59 2.85 6.35
CA PHE A 89 -0.61 3.26 7.36
C PHE A 89 0.08 2.07 8.05
N GLU A 90 -0.67 1.01 8.39
CA GLU A 90 -0.09 -0.23 8.94
C GLU A 90 0.94 -0.85 7.98
N LEU A 91 0.64 -0.86 6.68
CA LEU A 91 1.55 -1.36 5.64
C LEU A 91 2.83 -0.53 5.57
N LEU A 92 2.70 0.81 5.56
CA LEU A 92 3.83 1.73 5.56
C LEU A 92 4.71 1.58 6.81
N GLU A 93 4.12 1.40 7.98
CA GLU A 93 4.86 1.18 9.22
C GLU A 93 5.63 -0.14 9.20
N LYS A 94 4.98 -1.22 8.75
CA LYS A 94 5.63 -2.53 8.62
C LYS A 94 6.82 -2.46 7.67
N TYR A 95 6.63 -1.87 6.50
CA TYR A 95 7.70 -1.75 5.51
C TYR A 95 8.87 -0.90 6.02
N LYS A 96 8.58 0.20 6.72
CA LYS A 96 9.61 1.02 7.38
C LYS A 96 10.40 0.21 8.42
N MET A 97 9.76 -0.68 9.18
CA MET A 97 10.46 -1.58 10.11
C MET A 97 11.38 -2.54 9.36
N GLU A 98 10.90 -3.15 8.27
CA GLU A 98 11.70 -4.06 7.44
C GLU A 98 12.93 -3.36 6.84
N LEU A 99 12.77 -2.15 6.30
CA LEU A 99 13.88 -1.32 5.81
C LEU A 99 14.89 -1.00 6.92
N THR A 100 14.41 -0.71 8.13
CA THR A 100 15.26 -0.45 9.31
C THR A 100 16.07 -1.70 9.72
N GLU A 101 15.46 -2.89 9.65
CA GLU A 101 16.16 -4.15 9.91
C GLU A 101 17.23 -4.43 8.86
N ILE A 102 16.93 -4.22 7.57
CA ILE A 102 17.89 -4.38 6.47
C ILE A 102 19.06 -3.39 6.65
N TYR A 103 18.75 -2.14 6.98
CA TYR A 103 19.73 -1.10 7.25
C TYR A 103 20.68 -1.49 8.41
N SER A 104 20.11 -1.98 9.51
CA SER A 104 20.88 -2.46 10.67
C SER A 104 21.75 -3.67 10.32
N LYS A 105 21.22 -4.63 9.53
CA LYS A 105 21.97 -5.82 9.07
C LYS A 105 23.16 -5.47 8.17
N LYS A 106 23.06 -4.40 7.39
CA LYS A 106 24.18 -3.90 6.56
C LYS A 106 25.26 -3.20 7.38
N GLY A 107 25.08 -3.04 8.70
CA GLY A 107 26.07 -2.46 9.60
C GLY A 107 26.09 -0.94 9.62
N TYR A 108 25.05 -0.28 9.12
CA TYR A 108 24.94 1.17 9.17
C TYR A 108 24.53 1.66 10.56
N ILE A 109 25.13 2.76 11.02
CA ILE A 109 24.82 3.38 12.31
C ILE A 109 23.60 4.29 12.13
N TYR A 110 22.53 4.00 12.89
CA TYR A 110 21.22 4.66 12.77
C TYR A 110 21.26 6.19 12.93
N ASP A 111 22.23 6.72 13.69
CA ASP A 111 22.35 8.15 13.99
C ASP A 111 22.94 9.00 12.85
N GLU A 112 23.71 8.42 11.91
CA GLU A 112 24.35 9.21 10.84
C GLU A 112 23.35 9.74 9.79
N PHE A 113 22.18 9.12 9.66
CA PHE A 113 21.26 9.42 8.57
C PHE A 113 20.03 10.24 8.96
N PHE A 114 19.61 10.18 10.22
CA PHE A 114 18.37 10.82 10.68
C PHE A 114 18.55 12.16 11.35
N GLY A 115 19.79 12.68 11.41
CA GLY A 115 20.09 14.04 11.82
C GLY A 115 19.28 14.45 13.04
N ARG A 116 19.42 13.72 14.16
CA ARG A 116 18.98 14.26 15.45
C ARG A 116 19.95 15.37 15.83
N ASN A 117 19.54 16.61 15.57
CA ASN A 117 19.87 17.78 16.39
C ASN A 117 18.56 18.44 16.81
#